data_AF-A2F9Y2-F1
#
_entry.id   AF-A2F9Y2-F1
#
_cell.length_a   1.000
_cell.length_b   1.000
_cell.length_c   1.000
_cell.angle_alpha   90.00
_cell.angle_beta   90.00
_cell.angle_gamma   90.00
#
_symmetry.space_group_name_H-M   'P 1'
#
loop_
_entity.id
_entity.type
_entity.pdbx_description
1 polymer ?
#
loop_
_entity_poly.entity_id
_entity_poly.type
_entity_poly.pdbx_seq_one_letter_code
_entity_poly.pdbx_strand_id
1 'polypeptide(L)'
;MFKSNMLIIAFFLYPFLSCLFNISVLGTEFMFSAAKYLVLDIVVSSTMQWVLDLILFYSTNGKLETEQQFGTKWDGYSFIRLIGVIILVIGAIFYIKLMRLKCFEYEDPDVSVFKTNNDDERYELDSFRMSIV
;
A
#
# COMPACT_ATOMS: atom_id res chain seq x y z
N MET A 1 -21.30 -26.20 3.27
CA MET A 1 -22.31 -25.43 4.06
C MET A 1 -21.59 -24.64 5.16
N PHE A 2 -21.36 -23.33 5.00
CA PHE A 2 -20.63 -22.54 6.02
C PHE A 2 -21.39 -22.58 7.35
N LYS A 3 -20.77 -23.11 8.41
CA LYS A 3 -21.35 -23.10 9.76
C LYS A 3 -21.66 -21.66 10.16
N SER A 4 -22.87 -21.42 10.69
CA SER A 4 -23.37 -20.09 11.13
C SER A 4 -22.31 -19.26 11.88
N ASN A 5 -21.52 -19.91 12.74
CA ASN A 5 -20.45 -19.26 13.51
C ASN A 5 -19.33 -18.64 12.64
N MET A 6 -18.94 -19.27 11.52
CA MET A 6 -17.90 -18.74 10.64
C MET A 6 -18.37 -17.48 9.90
N LEU A 7 -19.65 -17.43 9.54
CA LEU A 7 -20.26 -16.29 8.86
C LEU A 7 -20.40 -15.10 9.82
N ILE A 8 -20.75 -15.37 11.08
CA ILE A 8 -20.78 -14.38 12.16
C ILE A 8 -19.37 -13.81 12.40
N ILE A 9 -18.35 -14.66 12.49
CA ILE A 9 -16.96 -14.21 12.67
C ILE A 9 -16.53 -13.34 11.49
N ALA A 10 -16.80 -13.76 10.25
CA ALA A 10 -16.46 -12.98 9.07
C ALA A 10 -17.17 -11.62 9.06
N PHE A 11 -18.43 -11.56 9.50
CA PHE A 11 -19.22 -10.33 9.57
C PHE A 11 -18.62 -9.29 10.53
N PHE A 12 -18.04 -9.71 11.66
CA PHE A 12 -17.38 -8.79 12.60
C PHE A 12 -15.92 -8.51 12.23
N LEU A 13 -15.20 -9.50 11.70
CA LEU A 13 -13.79 -9.37 11.35
C LEU A 13 -13.57 -8.49 10.11
N TYR A 14 -14.45 -8.59 9.11
CA TYR A 14 -14.35 -7.83 7.87
C TYR A 14 -14.34 -6.30 8.06
N PRO A 15 -15.32 -5.67 8.75
CA PRO A 15 -15.30 -4.21 8.96
C PRO A 15 -14.10 -3.76 9.79
N PHE A 16 -13.63 -4.58 10.74
CA PHE A 16 -12.42 -4.28 11.51
C PHE A 16 -11.17 -4.27 10.62
N LEU A 17 -10.99 -5.29 9.78
CA LEU A 17 -9.90 -5.35 8.81
C LEU A 17 -9.98 -4.20 7.79
N SER A 18 -11.17 -3.88 7.32
CA SER A 18 -11.39 -2.77 6.40
C SER A 18 -11.03 -1.43 7.03
N CYS A 19 -11.36 -1.23 8.31
CA CYS A 19 -10.97 -0.03 9.05
C CYS A 19 -9.44 0.10 9.17
N LEU A 20 -8.76 -0.97 9.57
CA LEU A 20 -7.29 -0.99 9.66
C LEU A 20 -6.61 -0.73 8.32
N PHE A 21 -7.14 -1.31 7.24
CA PHE A 21 -6.66 -1.06 5.90
C PHE A 21 -6.81 0.43 5.54
N ASN A 22 -7.99 1.02 5.72
CA ASN A 22 -8.23 2.43 5.41
C ASN A 22 -7.35 3.39 6.25
N ILE A 23 -7.11 3.10 7.53
CA ILE A 23 -6.18 3.89 8.36
C ILE A 23 -4.75 3.80 7.80
N SER A 24 -4.32 2.61 7.38
CA SER A 24 -3.00 2.39 6.79
C SER A 24 -2.84 3.14 5.46
N VAL A 25 -3.90 3.16 4.64
CA VAL A 25 -3.96 3.92 3.39
C VAL A 25 -3.80 5.40 3.66
N LEU A 26 -4.61 5.97 4.56
CA LEU A 26 -4.51 7.39 4.93
C LEU A 26 -3.12 7.72 5.47
N GLY A 27 -2.56 6.89 6.35
CA GLY A 27 -1.20 7.08 6.87
C GLY A 27 -0.13 7.08 5.77
N THR A 28 -0.31 6.26 4.73
CA THR A 28 0.59 6.22 3.58
C THR A 28 0.44 7.47 2.70
N GLU A 29 -0.79 7.94 2.47
CA GLU A 29 -1.06 9.21 1.76
C GLU A 29 -0.55 10.45 2.51
N PHE A 30 -0.50 10.41 3.84
CA PHE A 30 0.12 11.49 4.62
C PHE A 30 1.65 11.52 4.49
N MET A 31 2.28 10.36 4.29
CA MET A 31 3.75 10.24 4.19
C MET A 31 4.26 10.36 2.75
N PHE A 32 3.46 9.98 1.77
CA PHE A 32 3.81 9.97 0.35
C PHE A 32 2.84 10.81 -0.46
N SER A 33 3.32 11.43 -1.54
CA SER A 33 2.42 12.04 -2.54
C SER A 33 1.38 11.01 -3.03
N ALA A 34 0.13 11.44 -3.19
CA ALA A 34 -0.99 10.60 -3.65
C ALA A 34 -0.66 9.80 -4.92
N ALA A 35 0.16 10.37 -5.82
CA ALA A 35 0.59 9.68 -7.04
C ALA A 35 1.53 8.50 -6.76
N LYS A 36 2.43 8.60 -5.78
CA LYS A 36 3.31 7.50 -5.36
C LYS A 36 2.53 6.39 -4.66
N TYR A 37 1.55 6.78 -3.85
CA TYR A 37 0.64 5.83 -3.21
C TYR A 37 -0.15 5.02 -4.25
N LEU A 38 -0.78 5.68 -5.23
CA LEU A 38 -1.53 4.99 -6.29
C LEU A 38 -0.67 4.00 -7.09
N VAL A 39 0.57 4.37 -7.43
CA VAL A 39 1.48 3.47 -8.14
C VAL A 39 1.81 2.24 -7.29
N LEU A 40 2.07 2.42 -5.99
CA LEU A 40 2.30 1.31 -5.07
C LEU A 40 1.07 0.42 -4.92
N ASP A 41 -0.11 1.01 -4.76
CA ASP A 41 -1.37 0.28 -4.60
C ASP A 41 -1.67 -0.58 -5.83
N ILE A 42 -1.52 -0.04 -7.05
CA ILE A 42 -1.73 -0.80 -8.29
C ILE A 42 -0.77 -2.00 -8.38
N VAL A 43 0.50 -1.80 -8.05
CA VAL A 43 1.48 -2.88 -8.12
C VAL A 43 1.16 -3.96 -7.09
N VAL A 44 0.94 -3.58 -5.83
CA VAL A 44 0.70 -4.52 -4.73
C VAL A 44 -0.64 -5.23 -4.87
N SER A 45 -1.73 -4.51 -5.16
CA SER A 45 -3.06 -5.11 -5.32
C SER A 45 -3.09 -6.12 -6.47
N SER A 46 -2.55 -5.75 -7.64
CA SER A 46 -2.54 -6.62 -8.82
C SER A 46 -1.68 -7.87 -8.62
N THR A 47 -0.49 -7.73 -8.03
CA THR A 47 0.38 -8.88 -7.75
C THR A 47 -0.17 -9.78 -6.65
N MET A 48 -0.59 -9.20 -5.52
CA MET A 48 -1.10 -9.98 -4.39
C MET A 48 -2.39 -10.71 -4.76
N GLN A 49 -3.30 -10.08 -5.51
CA GLN A 49 -4.51 -10.75 -5.95
C GLN A 49 -4.21 -11.96 -6.83
N TRP A 50 -3.28 -11.83 -7.79
CA TRP A 50 -2.91 -12.96 -8.65
C TRP A 50 -2.22 -14.09 -7.87
N VAL A 51 -1.35 -13.75 -6.92
CA VAL A 51 -0.69 -14.74 -6.05
C VAL A 51 -1.70 -15.43 -5.13
N LEU A 52 -2.65 -14.69 -4.56
CA LEU A 52 -3.73 -15.25 -3.75
C LEU A 52 -4.61 -16.19 -4.57
N ASP A 53 -4.96 -15.83 -5.80
CA ASP A 53 -5.74 -16.70 -6.70
C ASP A 53 -5.01 -18.00 -7.04
N LEU A 54 -3.68 -17.96 -7.18
CA LEU A 54 -2.86 -19.16 -7.35
C LEU A 54 -2.86 -20.03 -6.09
N ILE A 55 -2.57 -19.42 -4.94
CA ILE A 55 -2.56 -20.13 -3.64
C ILE A 55 -3.93 -20.77 -3.39
N LEU A 56 -5.01 -20.06 -3.68
CA LEU A 56 -6.37 -20.54 -3.47
C LEU A 56 -6.69 -21.72 -4.40
N PHE A 57 -6.27 -21.66 -5.66
CA PHE A 57 -6.40 -22.80 -6.58
C PHE A 57 -5.66 -24.05 -6.07
N TYR A 58 -4.41 -23.91 -5.62
CA TYR A 58 -3.62 -25.05 -5.12
C TYR A 58 -4.06 -25.53 -3.73
N SER A 59 -4.51 -24.62 -2.86
CA SER A 59 -5.01 -24.96 -1.52
C SER A 59 -6.35 -25.69 -1.58
N THR A 60 -7.18 -25.40 -2.58
CA THR A 60 -8.51 -26.02 -2.73
C THR A 60 -8.52 -27.17 -3.73
N ASN A 61 -7.37 -27.50 -4.35
CA ASN A 61 -7.28 -28.44 -5.48
C ASN A 61 -8.30 -28.12 -6.60
N GLY A 62 -8.65 -26.85 -6.78
CA GLY A 62 -9.66 -26.39 -7.73
C GLY A 62 -11.09 -26.86 -7.43
N LYS A 63 -11.38 -27.37 -6.22
CA LYS A 63 -12.70 -27.84 -5.79
C LYS A 63 -13.06 -27.22 -4.45
N LEU A 64 -13.76 -26.09 -4.49
CA LEU A 64 -14.68 -25.75 -3.39
C LEU A 64 -15.93 -26.63 -3.52
N GLU A 65 -16.70 -26.84 -2.46
CA GLU A 65 -17.89 -27.72 -2.40
C GLU A 65 -19.04 -27.37 -3.40
N THR A 66 -18.78 -26.55 -4.40
CA THR A 66 -19.70 -26.12 -5.46
C THR A 66 -18.88 -26.11 -6.74
N GLU A 67 -19.41 -26.63 -7.85
CA GLU A 67 -18.70 -26.92 -9.11
C GLU A 67 -18.00 -25.74 -9.82
N GLN A 68 -17.89 -24.58 -9.17
CA GLN A 68 -17.11 -23.45 -9.65
C GLN A 68 -15.64 -23.61 -9.22
N GLN A 69 -14.77 -23.74 -10.21
CA GLN A 69 -13.32 -23.66 -10.00
C GLN A 69 -12.97 -22.28 -9.44
N PHE A 70 -12.46 -22.26 -8.21
CA PHE A 70 -12.06 -21.02 -7.52
C PHE A 70 -10.55 -20.85 -7.62
N GLY A 71 -10.11 -19.64 -7.99
CA GLY A 71 -8.70 -19.32 -8.22
C GLY A 71 -8.22 -19.55 -9.66
N THR A 72 -6.98 -19.12 -9.93
CA THR A 72 -6.37 -19.21 -11.26
C THR A 72 -5.31 -20.31 -11.27
N LYS A 73 -5.43 -21.30 -12.16
CA LYS A 73 -4.40 -22.31 -12.38
C LYS A 73 -3.16 -21.69 -13.03
N TRP A 74 -1.98 -22.18 -12.67
CA TRP A 74 -0.76 -21.88 -13.42
C TRP A 74 -0.83 -22.51 -14.82
N ASP A 75 -0.84 -21.68 -15.86
CA ASP A 75 -0.92 -22.07 -17.26
C ASP A 75 0.23 -21.44 -18.07
N GLY A 76 0.38 -21.79 -19.35
CA GLY A 76 1.40 -21.21 -20.24
C GLY A 76 1.35 -19.66 -20.30
N TYR A 77 0.17 -19.07 -20.18
CA TYR A 77 -0.02 -17.62 -20.12
C TYR A 77 0.38 -16.98 -18.77
N SER A 78 0.57 -17.77 -17.71
CA SER A 78 1.04 -17.28 -16.41
C SER A 78 2.45 -16.69 -16.49
N PHE A 79 3.28 -17.15 -17.45
CA PHE A 79 4.60 -16.55 -17.69
C PHE A 79 4.51 -15.11 -18.19
N ILE A 80 3.53 -14.79 -19.05
CA ILE A 80 3.31 -13.42 -19.54
C ILE A 80 2.87 -12.52 -18.38
N ARG A 81 1.98 -13.03 -17.50
CA ARG A 81 1.58 -12.30 -16.29
C ARG A 81 2.77 -12.05 -15.36
N LEU A 82 3.65 -13.04 -15.16
CA LEU A 82 4.84 -12.89 -14.34
C LEU A 82 5.82 -11.86 -14.91
N ILE A 83 6.04 -11.85 -16.23
CA ILE A 83 6.85 -10.82 -16.89
C ILE A 83 6.21 -9.44 -16.71
N GLY A 84 4.89 -9.32 -16.87
CA GLY A 84 4.17 -8.07 -16.62
C GLY A 84 4.33 -7.57 -15.19
N VAL A 85 4.27 -8.47 -14.21
CA VAL A 85 4.54 -8.17 -12.80
C VAL A 85 5.97 -7.64 -12.59
N ILE A 86 6.97 -8.29 -13.18
CA ILE A 86 8.36 -7.84 -13.07
C ILE A 86 8.52 -6.43 -13.65
N ILE A 87 7.94 -6.18 -14.83
CA ILE A 87 7.97 -4.86 -15.47
C ILE A 87 7.28 -3.80 -14.60
N LEU A 88 6.12 -4.12 -14.03
CA LEU A 88 5.39 -3.22 -13.12
C LEU A 88 6.19 -2.89 -11.86
N VAL A 89 6.83 -3.88 -11.24
CA VAL A 89 7.68 -3.69 -10.06
C VAL A 89 8.89 -2.82 -10.41
N ILE A 90 9.57 -3.10 -11.51
CA ILE A 90 10.70 -2.30 -11.98
C ILE A 90 10.26 -0.86 -12.26
N GLY A 91 9.16 -0.67 -12.98
CA GLY A 91 8.59 0.64 -13.29
C GLY A 91 8.24 1.43 -12.02
N ALA A 92 7.64 0.78 -11.02
CA ALA A 92 7.34 1.41 -9.74
C ALA A 92 8.61 1.80 -8.96
N ILE A 93 9.64 0.97 -8.96
CA ILE A 93 10.94 1.28 -8.33
C ILE A 93 11.58 2.52 -8.97
N PHE A 94 11.52 2.63 -10.31
CA PHE A 94 11.99 3.82 -11.02
C PHE A 94 11.13 5.05 -10.72
N TYR A 95 9.80 4.90 -10.70
CA TYR A 95 8.87 5.99 -10.44
C TYR A 95 9.03 6.58 -9.02
N ILE A 96 9.21 5.71 -8.02
CA ILE A 96 9.42 6.11 -6.62
C ILE A 96 10.80 6.77 -6.42
N LYS A 97 11.66 6.76 -7.45
CA LYS A 97 13.06 7.23 -7.42
C LYS A 97 13.91 6.48 -6.38
N LEU A 98 13.57 5.22 -6.09
CA LEU A 98 14.32 4.38 -5.14
C LEU A 98 15.73 4.09 -5.66
N MET A 99 15.87 3.94 -6.99
CA MET A 99 17.15 3.92 -7.69
C MET A 99 17.36 5.27 -8.41
N ARG A 100 18.24 6.11 -7.85
CA ARG A 100 18.69 7.34 -8.51
C ARG A 100 19.82 7.00 -9.48
N LEU A 101 19.56 7.09 -10.79
CA LEU A 101 20.60 6.96 -11.79
C LEU A 101 21.42 8.27 -11.82
N LYS A 102 22.75 8.17 -11.71
CA LYS A 102 23.64 9.34 -11.67
C LYS A 102 23.52 10.30 -12.87
N CYS A 103 22.93 9.85 -13.98
CA CYS A 103 22.78 10.62 -15.21
C CYS A 103 21.49 11.46 -15.31
N PHE A 104 20.62 11.41 -14.30
CA PHE A 104 19.40 12.23 -14.28
C PHE A 104 19.42 13.19 -13.10
N GLU A 105 19.12 14.45 -13.39
CA GLU A 105 18.87 15.47 -12.38
C GLU A 105 17.45 15.24 -11.86
N TYR A 106 17.34 14.93 -10.56
CA TYR A 106 16.07 14.67 -9.92
C TYR A 106 15.71 15.88 -9.06
N GLU A 107 14.51 16.43 -9.26
CA GLU A 107 13.95 17.39 -8.29
C GLU A 107 13.93 16.77 -6.90
N ASP A 108 14.42 17.55 -5.93
CA ASP A 108 14.41 17.20 -4.52
C ASP A 108 12.97 16.93 -4.07
N PRO A 109 12.77 15.92 -3.21
CA PRO A 109 11.44 15.60 -2.74
C PRO A 109 10.91 16.79 -1.93
N ASP A 110 9.75 17.32 -2.33
CA ASP A 110 8.92 18.24 -1.55
C ASP A 110 8.34 17.48 -0.35
N VAL A 111 9.23 17.08 0.56
CA VAL A 111 8.83 16.59 1.88
C VAL A 111 8.56 17.84 2.70
N SER A 112 7.30 18.05 3.02
CA SER A 112 6.91 18.84 4.17
C SER A 112 7.50 18.16 5.40
N VAL A 113 8.76 18.47 5.71
CA VAL A 113 9.32 18.21 7.03
C VAL A 113 8.35 18.91 7.97
N PHE A 114 7.66 18.15 8.83
CA PHE A 114 7.01 18.75 9.99
C PHE A 114 8.12 19.49 10.72
N LYS A 115 8.24 20.80 10.46
CA LYS A 115 8.93 21.68 11.38
C LYS A 115 8.09 21.59 12.64
N THR A 116 8.54 20.77 13.59
CA THR A 116 8.11 20.94 14.98
C THR A 116 8.36 22.40 15.26
N ASN A 117 7.27 23.13 15.44
CA ASN A 117 7.23 24.58 15.55
C ASN A 117 7.82 24.96 16.92
N ASN A 118 9.11 24.73 17.11
CA ASN A 118 9.90 25.16 18.26
C ASN A 118 10.35 26.63 18.12
N ASP A 119 9.94 27.29 17.04
CA ASP A 119 10.24 28.70 16.80
C ASP A 119 9.15 29.62 17.38
N ASP A 120 7.91 29.17 17.55
CA ASP A 120 6.84 29.99 18.17
C ASP A 120 7.06 30.24 19.68
N GLU A 121 7.66 29.31 20.43
CA GLU A 121 7.98 29.53 21.85
C GLU A 121 9.13 30.53 22.05
N ARG A 122 10.00 30.71 21.04
CA ARG A 122 11.16 31.59 21.15
C ARG A 122 10.78 33.07 20.94
N TYR A 123 9.74 33.35 20.15
CA TYR A 123 9.23 34.71 19.96
C TYR A 123 8.41 35.22 21.15
N GLU A 124 7.68 34.35 21.87
CA GLU A 124 6.96 34.76 23.09
C GLU A 124 7.92 35.10 24.25
N LEU A 125 9.00 34.33 24.42
CA LEU A 125 9.99 34.56 25.48
C LEU A 125 10.83 35.84 25.28
N ASP A 126 11.18 36.17 24.03
CA ASP A 126 11.89 37.43 23.72
C ASP A 126 10.97 38.66 23.79
N SER A 127 9.70 38.52 23.39
CA SER A 127 8.67 39.57 23.57
C SER A 127 8.41 39.88 25.06
N PHE A 128 8.34 38.84 25.89
CA PHE A 128 8.16 39.00 27.34
C PHE A 128 9.39 39.61 28.02
N ARG A 129 10.61 39.27 27.59
CA ARG A 129 11.85 39.89 28.09
C ARG A 129 11.99 41.36 27.71
N MET A 130 11.48 41.78 26.55
CA MET A 130 11.52 43.17 26.10
C MET A 130 10.48 44.06 26.80
N SER A 131 9.47 43.48 27.45
CA SER A 131 8.41 44.22 28.17
C SER A 131 8.70 44.47 29.66
N ILE A 132 9.81 43.94 30.19
CA ILE A 132 10.17 44.00 31.63
C ILE A 132 11.39 44.92 31.88
N VAL A 133 11.91 45.60 30.85
CA VAL A 133 12.99 46.59 30.97
C VAL A 133 12.48 48.00 30.72
#